data_AF-A0A351MSC8-F1
#
_entry.id   AF-A0A351MSC8-F1
#
_cell.length_a   1.000
_cell.length_b   1.000
_cell.length_c   1.000
_cell.angle_alpha   90.00
_cell.angle_beta   90.00
_cell.angle_gamma   90.00
#
_symmetry.space_group_name_H-M   'P 1'
#
loop_
_entity.id
_entity.type
_entity.pdbx_description
1 polymer ?
#
loop_
_entity_poly.entity_id
_entity_poly.type
_entity_poly.pdbx_seq_one_letter_code
_entity_poly.pdbx_strand_id
1 'polypeptide(L)' 'THSMQQAARVSDRTAFFYLGKLIETDLTEKIFMNPAQAQTEAYI' A
#
# COMPACT_ATOMS: atom_id res chain seq x y z
N THR A 1 2.32 -8.93 3.93
CA THR A 1 1.41 -9.28 5.06
C THR A 1 -0.01 -9.04 4.61
N HIS A 2 -0.98 -9.82 5.09
CA HIS A 2 -2.40 -9.55 4.84
C HIS A 2 -3.01 -8.56 5.85
N SER A 3 -2.27 -8.20 6.91
CA SER A 3 -2.70 -7.21 7.88
C SER A 3 -2.20 -5.81 7.50
N MET A 4 -3.11 -4.98 7.01
CA MET A 4 -2.83 -3.59 6.65
C MET A 4 -2.49 -2.75 7.89
N GLN A 5 -3.11 -3.02 9.04
CA GLN A 5 -2.86 -2.29 10.29
C GLN A 5 -1.46 -2.56 10.85
N GLN A 6 -0.92 -3.76 10.63
CA GLN A 6 0.45 -4.07 10.99
C GLN A 6 1.43 -3.39 10.03
N ALA A 7 1.16 -3.44 8.73
CA ALA A 7 1.97 -2.76 7.72
C ALA A 7 2.06 -1.25 8.01
N ALA A 8 0.92 -0.62 8.30
CA ALA A 8 0.82 0.81 8.61
C ALA A 8 1.63 1.25 9.84
N ARG A 9 1.85 0.36 10.82
CA ARG A 9 2.56 0.71 12.08
C ARG A 9 4.04 0.37 12.07
N VAL A 10 4.44 -0.66 11.33
CA VAL A 10 5.77 -1.28 11.47
C VAL A 10 6.61 -1.15 10.20
N SER A 11 6.02 -0.77 9.07
CA SER A 11 6.74 -0.67 7.80
C SER A 11 7.09 0.78 7.47
N ASP A 12 8.30 1.00 6.96
CA ASP A 12 8.71 2.29 6.40
C ASP A 12 8.18 2.47 4.97
N ARG A 13 8.06 1.36 4.23
CA ARG A 13 7.61 1.31 2.83
C ARG A 13 6.58 0.22 2.63
N THR A 14 5.61 0.49 1.75
CA THR A 14 4.58 -0.47 1.36
C THR A 14 4.56 -0.63 -0.15
N ALA A 15 4.34 -1.87 -0.59
CA ALA A 15 4.17 -2.21 -2.00
C ALA A 15 2.82 -2.90 -2.17
N PHE A 16 1.97 -2.32 -3.02
CA PHE A 16 0.67 -2.87 -3.36
C PHE A 16 0.78 -3.73 -4.63
N PHE A 17 0.35 -4.97 -4.51
CA PHE A 17 0.31 -5.92 -5.62
C PHE A 17 -1.13 -6.30 -5.93
N TYR A 18 -1.47 -6.34 -7.21
CA TYR A 18 -2.76 -6.80 -7.69
C TYR A 18 -2.55 -7.84 -8.79
N LEU A 19 -3.10 -9.05 -8.61
CA LEU A 19 -3.00 -10.16 -9.56
C LEU A 19 -1.55 -10.46 -10.02
N GLY A 20 -0.60 -10.40 -9.09
CA GLY A 20 0.82 -10.66 -9.35
C GLY A 20 1.58 -9.49 -10.01
N LYS A 21 0.94 -8.34 -10.22
CA LYS A 21 1.59 -7.11 -10.71
C LYS A 21 1.83 -6.14 -9.57
N LEU A 22 3.02 -5.55 -9.52
CA LEU A 22 3.30 -4.40 -8.65
C LEU A 22 2.56 -3.19 -9.23
N ILE A 23 1.60 -2.67 -8.48
CA ILE A 23 0.79 -1.51 -8.89
C ILE A 23 1.41 -0.22 -8.36
N GLU A 24 1.83 -0.23 -7.08
CA GLU A 24 2.39 0.95 -6.44
C GLU A 24 3.38 0.56 -5.35
N THR A 25 4.46 1.34 -5.20
CA THR A 25 5.36 1.22 -4.05
C THR A 25 5.81 2.60 -3.60
N ASP A 26 5.59 2.91 -2.33
CA ASP A 26 6.00 4.17 -1.74
C ASP A 26 6.15 4.05 -0.22
N LEU A 27 6.41 5.18 0.46
CA LEU A 27 6.33 5.28 1.91
C LEU A 27 4.98 4.77 2.41
N THR A 28 5.01 4.00 3.50
CA THR A 28 3.80 3.41 4.07
C THR A 28 2.74 4.47 4.36
N GLU A 29 3.11 5.60 4.97
CA GLU A 29 2.19 6.70 5.21
C GLU A 29 1.53 7.21 3.92
N LYS A 30 2.29 7.37 2.83
CA LYS A 30 1.74 7.83 1.56
C LYS A 30 0.78 6.82 0.96
N ILE A 31 1.12 5.54 0.96
CA ILE A 31 0.26 4.46 0.45
C ILE A 31 -1.09 4.41 1.20
N PHE A 32 -1.11 4.63 2.51
CA PHE A 32 -2.33 4.55 3.32
C PHE A 32 -3.12 5.87 3.45
N MET A 33 -2.49 7.02 3.25
CA MET A 33 -3.14 8.34 3.43
C MET A 33 -3.48 9.03 2.11
N ASN A 34 -2.62 8.91 1.10
CA ASN A 34 -2.78 9.55 -0.20
C ASN A 34 -2.03 8.77 -1.29
N PRO A 35 -2.52 7.57 -1.64
CA PRO A 35 -1.92 6.77 -2.69
C PRO A 35 -2.00 7.48 -4.04
N ALA A 36 -1.00 7.29 -4.89
CA ALA A 36 -0.95 7.91 -6.21
C ALA A 36 -1.78 7.16 -7.25
N GLN A 37 -2.09 5.88 -7.02
CA GLN A 37 -2.88 5.06 -7.94
C GLN A 37 -4.31 4.88 -7.41
N ALA A 38 -5.30 5.17 -8.27
CA ALA A 38 -6.71 4.96 -7.95
C ALA A 38 -7.03 3.49 -7.62
N GLN A 39 -6.27 2.54 -8.17
CA GLN A 39 -6.42 1.11 -7.84
C GLN A 39 -5.96 0.78 -6.41
N THR A 40 -4.93 1.49 -5.92
CA THR A 40 -4.46 1.36 -4.54
C THR A 40 -5.49 1.98 -3.59
N GLU A 41 -6.00 3.17 -3.91
CA GLU A 41 -7.06 3.84 -3.13
C GLU A 41 -8.35 3.03 -3.03
N ALA A 42 -8.74 2.34 -4.11
CA ALA A 42 -9.95 1.52 -4.12
C ALA A 42 -9.83 0.23 -3.29
N TYR A 43 -8.62 -0.17 -2.89
CA TYR A 43 -8.37 -1.45 -2.21
C TYR A 43 -7.96 -1.29 -0.74
N ILE A 44 -7.29 -0.19 -0.40
CA ILE A 44 -6.81 0.12 0.95
C ILE A 44 -7.94 0.71 1.80
#